data_AF-A0A1C5TCX4-F1
#
_entry.id   AF-A0A1C5TCX4-F1
#
_cell.length_a   1.000
_cell.length_b   1.000
_cell.length_c   1.000
_cell.angle_alpha   90.00
_cell.angle_beta   90.00
_cell.angle_gamma   90.00
#
_symmetry.space_group_name_H-M   'P 1'
#
loop_
_entity.id
_entity.type
_entity.pdbx_description
1 polymer ?
#
loop_
_entity_poly.entity_id
_entity_poly.type
_entity_poly.pdbx_seq_one_letter_code
_entity_poly.pdbx_strand_id
1 'polypeptide(L)'
;MRKRNYTVTIRMNKEEYDLFQSKVKESGRTQQEVVIKAIADLKIASTEEVEELKRLNQMFADILSQLRGATTNINQIARKLHTDGEVPNDSMLYFLNKNILKYRKESERIWQLIRRLISGQIHMEQ
;
A
#
# COMPACT_ATOMS: atom_id res chain seq x y z
N MET A 1 -29.47 -33.94 3.31
CA MET A 1 -29.53 -32.68 2.52
C MET A 1 -28.24 -32.54 1.72
N ARG A 2 -28.26 -32.20 0.42
CA ARG A 2 -27.02 -32.05 -0.38
C ARG A 2 -26.25 -30.79 0.05
N LYS A 3 -24.91 -30.86 0.02
CA LYS A 3 -24.01 -29.81 0.52
C LYS A 3 -23.75 -28.66 -0.48
N ARG A 4 -23.94 -28.89 -1.79
CA ARG A 4 -23.77 -27.91 -2.86
C ARG A 4 -24.97 -27.97 -3.81
N ASN A 5 -25.82 -26.94 -3.79
CA ASN A 5 -27.12 -26.93 -4.48
C ASN A 5 -27.19 -25.98 -5.69
N TYR A 6 -26.11 -25.22 -5.95
CA TYR A 6 -26.03 -24.25 -7.03
C TYR A 6 -24.99 -24.70 -8.07
N THR A 7 -25.28 -24.42 -9.34
CA THR A 7 -24.41 -24.76 -10.48
C THR A 7 -24.01 -23.48 -11.20
N VAL A 8 -22.72 -23.38 -11.54
CA VAL A 8 -22.15 -22.30 -12.34
C VAL A 8 -21.51 -22.92 -13.58
N THR A 9 -21.80 -22.39 -14.76
CA THR A 9 -21.22 -22.83 -16.03
C THR A 9 -20.25 -21.78 -16.54
N ILE A 10 -18.99 -22.14 -16.75
CA ILE A 10 -17.94 -21.26 -17.27
C ILE A 10 -17.57 -21.73 -18.67
N ARG A 11 -17.57 -20.80 -19.64
CA ARG A 11 -17.07 -21.05 -21.00
C ARG A 11 -15.63 -20.58 -21.09
N MET A 12 -14.77 -21.38 -21.70
CA MET A 12 -13.35 -21.11 -21.84
C MET A 12 -12.95 -21.27 -23.31
N ASN A 13 -12.01 -20.46 -23.77
CA ASN A 13 -11.28 -20.73 -25.00
C ASN A 13 -10.25 -21.86 -24.77
N LYS A 14 -9.56 -22.29 -25.83
CA LYS A 14 -8.61 -23.41 -25.75
C LYS A 14 -7.45 -23.13 -24.79
N GLU A 15 -6.87 -21.94 -24.84
CA GLU A 15 -5.72 -21.55 -24.00
C GLU A 15 -6.09 -21.50 -22.52
N GLU A 16 -7.24 -20.91 -22.20
CA GLU A 16 -7.80 -20.86 -20.84
C GLU A 16 -8.06 -22.26 -20.30
N TYR A 17 -8.61 -23.15 -21.13
CA TYR A 17 -8.88 -24.53 -20.75
C TYR A 17 -7.60 -25.33 -20.51
N ASP A 18 -6.60 -25.19 -21.39
CA ASP A 18 -5.31 -25.88 -21.25
C ASP A 18 -4.57 -25.42 -19.99
N LEU A 19 -4.59 -24.11 -19.71
CA LEU A 19 -4.08 -23.55 -18.45
C LEU A 19 -4.82 -24.13 -17.24
N PHE A 20 -6.15 -24.16 -17.27
CA PHE A 20 -6.96 -24.72 -16.18
C PHE A 20 -6.64 -26.21 -15.95
N GLN A 21 -6.56 -27.02 -17.00
CA GLN A 21 -6.19 -28.44 -16.87
C GLN A 21 -4.79 -28.62 -16.29
N SER A 22 -3.83 -27.79 -16.69
CA SER A 22 -2.47 -27.83 -16.13
C SER A 22 -2.48 -27.58 -14.62
N LYS A 23 -3.26 -26.59 -14.15
CA LYS A 23 -3.40 -26.24 -12.73
C LYS A 23 -4.13 -27.31 -11.92
N VAL A 24 -5.12 -27.96 -12.52
CA VAL A 24 -5.80 -29.12 -11.92
C VAL A 24 -4.83 -30.28 -11.73
N LYS A 25 -4.02 -30.60 -12.75
CA LYS A 25 -2.97 -31.63 -12.68
C LYS A 25 -1.92 -31.31 -11.62
N GLU A 26 -1.42 -30.08 -11.61
CA GLU A 26 -0.39 -29.61 -10.68
C GLU A 26 -0.88 -29.65 -9.23
N SER A 27 -2.14 -29.26 -8.99
CA SER A 27 -2.72 -29.22 -7.64
C SER A 27 -3.13 -30.59 -7.08
N GLY A 28 -3.31 -31.60 -7.93
CA GLY A 28 -3.83 -32.93 -7.55
C GLY A 28 -5.27 -32.91 -7.03
N ARG A 29 -6.01 -31.81 -7.26
CA ARG A 29 -7.39 -31.59 -6.77
C ARG A 29 -8.41 -31.75 -7.87
N THR A 30 -9.68 -31.83 -7.49
CA THR A 30 -10.77 -31.81 -8.48
C THR A 30 -10.92 -30.42 -9.11
N GLN A 31 -11.42 -30.36 -10.34
CA GLN A 31 -11.76 -29.10 -11.02
C GLN A 31 -12.62 -28.18 -10.16
N GLN A 32 -13.63 -28.75 -9.49
CA GLN A 32 -14.53 -27.99 -8.61
C GLN A 32 -13.80 -27.38 -7.41
N GLU A 33 -12.86 -28.10 -6.80
CA GLU A 33 -12.07 -27.57 -5.69
C GLU A 33 -11.07 -26.51 -6.12
N VAL A 34 -10.46 -26.66 -7.29
CA VAL A 34 -9.56 -25.65 -7.86
C VAL A 34 -10.32 -24.34 -8.09
N VAL A 35 -11.50 -24.41 -8.70
CA VAL A 35 -12.34 -23.22 -8.95
C VAL A 35 -12.84 -22.60 -7.65
N ILE A 36 -13.40 -23.40 -6.73
CA ILE A 36 -13.92 -22.86 -5.46
C ILE A 36 -12.80 -22.24 -4.64
N LYS A 37 -11.62 -22.87 -4.58
CA LYS A 37 -10.49 -22.34 -3.84
C LYS A 37 -9.94 -21.08 -4.50
N ALA A 38 -9.81 -21.05 -5.83
CA ALA A 38 -9.38 -19.86 -6.55
C ALA A 38 -10.32 -18.68 -6.31
N ILE A 39 -11.64 -18.90 -6.28
CA ILE A 39 -12.63 -17.86 -5.95
C ILE A 39 -12.55 -17.45 -4.47
N ALA A 40 -12.40 -18.41 -3.55
CA ALA A 40 -12.31 -18.12 -2.11
C ALA A 40 -11.03 -17.33 -1.75
N ASP A 41 -9.93 -17.60 -2.46
CA ASP A 41 -8.65 -16.91 -2.28
C ASP A 41 -8.54 -15.63 -3.13
N LEU A 42 -9.52 -15.35 -4.00
CA LEU A 42 -9.52 -14.17 -4.86
C LEU A 42 -9.76 -12.91 -4.03
N LYS A 43 -8.69 -12.13 -3.81
CA LYS A 43 -8.79 -10.80 -3.23
C LYS A 43 -9.28 -9.82 -4.30
N ILE A 44 -10.57 -9.53 -4.28
CA ILE A 44 -11.15 -8.45 -5.08
C ILE A 44 -11.07 -7.18 -4.24
N ALA A 45 -10.09 -6.32 -4.54
CA ALA A 45 -10.06 -4.99 -3.94
C ALA A 45 -11.27 -4.19 -4.42
N SER A 46 -12.03 -3.60 -3.50
CA SER A 46 -13.16 -2.75 -3.85
C SER A 46 -12.67 -1.45 -4.49
N THR A 47 -13.53 -0.78 -5.28
CA THR A 47 -13.21 0.53 -5.84
C THR A 47 -12.87 1.54 -4.75
N GLU A 48 -13.56 1.48 -3.61
CA GLU A 48 -13.33 2.33 -2.44
C GLU A 48 -11.97 2.07 -1.78
N GLU A 49 -11.58 0.79 -1.63
CA GLU A 49 -10.26 0.43 -1.10
C GLU A 49 -9.13 0.95 -1.99
N VAL A 50 -9.32 0.88 -3.32
CA VAL A 50 -8.34 1.40 -4.29
C VAL A 50 -8.27 2.93 -4.22
N GLU A 51 -9.39 3.62 -4.07
CA GLU A 51 -9.42 5.08 -3.94
C GLU A 51 -8.78 5.56 -2.63
N GLU A 52 -9.07 4.91 -1.51
CA GLU A 52 -8.44 5.26 -0.23
C GLU A 52 -6.94 4.97 -0.25
N LEU A 53 -6.49 3.88 -0.88
CA LEU A 53 -5.06 3.61 -1.09
C LEU A 53 -4.40 4.73 -1.91
N LYS A 54 -5.04 5.21 -2.97
CA LYS A 54 -4.53 6.34 -3.77
C LYS A 54 -4.42 7.61 -2.93
N ARG A 55 -5.44 7.91 -2.12
CA ARG A 55 -5.46 9.06 -1.22
C ARG A 55 -4.33 9.00 -0.19
N LEU A 56 -4.17 7.86 0.49
CA LEU A 56 -3.09 7.67 1.47
C LEU A 56 -1.71 7.78 0.82
N ASN A 57 -1.55 7.23 -0.39
CA ASN A 57 -0.30 7.35 -1.13
C ASN A 57 0.02 8.80 -1.50
N GLN A 58 -0.99 9.60 -1.87
CA GLN A 58 -0.81 11.03 -2.14
C GLN A 58 -0.39 11.78 -0.87
N MET A 59 -1.05 11.55 0.26
CA MET A 59 -0.66 12.16 1.54
C MET A 59 0.79 11.79 1.94
N PHE A 60 1.21 10.55 1.66
CA PHE A 60 2.59 10.12 1.88
C PHE A 60 3.58 10.87 0.98
N ALA A 61 3.24 11.06 -0.30
CA ALA A 61 4.05 11.83 -1.24
C ALA A 61 4.20 13.30 -0.81
N ASP A 62 3.14 13.91 -0.28
CA ASP A 62 3.17 15.29 0.22
C ASP A 62 4.12 15.40 1.42
N ILE A 63 4.09 14.46 2.36
CA ILE A 63 5.02 14.43 3.50
C ILE A 63 6.47 14.25 3.03
N LEU A 64 6.71 13.38 2.05
CA LEU A 64 8.05 13.20 1.48
C LEU A 64 8.56 14.50 0.84
N SER A 65 7.69 15.25 0.18
CA SER A 65 8.04 16.58 -0.37
C SER A 65 8.45 17.56 0.74
N GLN A 66 7.70 17.60 1.85
CA GLN A 66 8.03 18.42 3.01
C GLN A 66 9.36 18.02 3.67
N LEU A 67 9.61 16.70 3.81
CA LEU A 67 10.89 16.19 4.34
C LEU A 67 12.07 16.55 3.44
N ARG A 68 11.92 16.49 2.10
CA ARG A 68 12.94 16.97 1.16
C ARG A 68 13.22 18.46 1.34
N GLY A 69 12.18 19.27 1.50
CA GLY A 69 12.32 20.69 1.84
C GLY A 69 13.12 20.90 3.14
N ALA A 70 12.78 20.17 4.20
CA ALA A 70 13.51 20.23 5.46
C ALA A 70 15.00 19.82 5.31
N THR A 71 15.29 18.76 4.55
CA THR A 71 16.68 18.33 4.29
C THR A 71 17.47 19.36 3.47
N THR A 72 16.80 20.07 2.56
CA THR A 72 17.41 21.16 1.79
C THR A 72 17.76 22.33 2.71
N ASN A 73 16.88 22.68 3.65
CA ASN A 73 17.15 23.71 4.65
C ASN A 73 18.33 23.34 5.57
N ILE A 74 18.42 22.07 6.00
CA ILE A 74 19.57 21.57 6.77
C ILE A 74 20.86 21.75 5.97
N ASN A 75 20.87 21.34 4.69
CA ASN A 75 22.05 21.49 3.85
C ASN A 75 22.45 22.95 3.65
N GLN A 76 21.49 23.87 3.53
CA GLN A 76 21.77 25.30 3.43
C GLN A 76 22.38 25.84 4.73
N ILE A 77 21.84 25.47 5.90
CA ILE A 77 22.38 25.85 7.20
C ILE A 77 23.81 25.33 7.36
N ALA A 78 24.05 24.06 7.03
CA ALA A 78 25.38 23.45 7.12
C ALA A 78 26.40 24.17 6.22
N ARG A 79 25.99 24.56 5.00
CA ARG A 79 26.85 25.32 4.08
C ARG A 79 27.18 26.71 4.62
N LYS A 80 26.19 27.46 5.10
CA LYS A 80 26.42 28.80 5.67
C LYS A 80 27.32 28.77 6.90
N LEU A 81 27.11 27.79 7.78
CA LEU A 81 27.98 27.60 8.94
C LEU A 81 29.42 27.28 8.51
N HIS A 82 29.58 26.43 7.50
CA HIS A 82 30.91 26.01 7.02
C HIS A 82 31.66 27.10 6.25
N THR A 83 30.96 27.87 5.40
CA THR A 83 31.57 28.90 4.53
C THR A 83 31.69 30.25 5.24
N ASP A 84 30.61 30.70 5.89
CA ASP A 84 30.48 32.07 6.39
C ASP A 84 30.67 32.15 7.91
N GLY A 85 30.72 31.01 8.61
CA GLY A 85 30.74 30.95 10.07
C GLY A 85 29.41 31.37 10.72
N GLU A 86 28.35 31.58 9.93
CA GLU A 86 27.04 32.01 10.43
C GLU A 86 26.39 30.89 11.25
N VAL A 87 26.25 31.12 12.55
CA VAL A 87 25.52 30.22 13.44
C VAL A 87 24.01 30.43 13.25
N PRO A 88 23.25 29.39 12.90
CA PRO A 88 21.81 29.49 12.74
C PRO A 88 21.14 29.86 14.07
N ASN A 89 20.08 30.68 14.00
CA ASN A 89 19.29 31.05 15.17
C ASN A 89 18.60 29.82 15.78
N ASP A 90 18.67 29.67 17.11
CA ASP A 90 17.99 28.61 17.88
C ASP A 90 16.52 28.42 17.51
N SER A 91 15.81 29.52 17.24
CA SER A 91 14.40 29.46 16.83
C SER A 91 14.23 28.70 15.51
N MET A 92 15.11 28.94 14.54
CA MET A 92 15.09 28.28 13.23
C MET A 92 15.35 26.77 13.38
N LEU A 93 16.35 26.39 14.20
CA LEU A 93 16.66 24.99 14.49
C LEU A 93 15.50 24.30 15.23
N TYR A 94 14.89 24.98 16.19
CA TYR A 94 13.74 24.46 16.93
C TYR A 94 12.54 24.19 16.02
N PHE A 95 12.18 25.13 15.14
CA PHE A 95 11.08 24.94 14.18
C PHE A 95 11.38 23.82 13.19
N LEU A 96 12.61 23.73 12.69
CA LEU A 96 13.03 22.68 11.77
C LEU A 96 12.92 21.29 12.41
N ASN A 97 13.44 21.13 13.63
CA ASN A 97 13.35 19.89 14.38
C ASN A 97 11.88 19.50 14.66
N LYS A 98 11.07 20.47 15.11
CA LYS A 98 9.64 20.25 15.38
C LYS A 98 8.89 19.77 14.13
N ASN A 99 9.16 20.37 12.96
CA ASN A 99 8.53 19.98 11.70
C ASN A 99 8.97 18.58 11.25
N ILE A 100 10.27 18.26 11.32
CA ILE A 100 10.77 16.91 10.97
C ILE A 100 10.13 15.84 11.87
N LEU A 101 10.02 16.10 13.18
CA LEU A 101 9.36 15.18 14.11
C LEU A 101 7.87 15.01 13.81
N LYS A 102 7.18 16.09 13.42
CA LYS A 102 5.78 16.04 12.98
C LYS A 102 5.64 15.14 11.74
N TYR A 103 6.42 15.41 10.69
CA TYR A 103 6.38 14.65 9.44
C TYR A 103 6.73 13.18 9.64
N ARG A 104 7.69 12.86 10.51
CA ARG A 104 8.01 11.48 10.87
C ARG A 104 6.80 10.75 11.44
N LYS A 105 6.10 11.35 12.42
CA LYS A 105 4.93 10.74 13.07
C LYS A 105 3.76 10.56 12.08
N GLU A 106 3.51 11.56 11.24
CA GLU A 106 2.45 11.50 10.22
C GLU A 106 2.77 10.44 9.15
N SER A 107 4.03 10.38 8.69
CA SER A 107 4.50 9.37 7.73
C SER A 107 4.33 7.95 8.27
N GLU A 108 4.71 7.73 9.53
CA GLU A 108 4.58 6.42 10.19
C GLU A 108 3.11 5.99 10.30
N ARG A 109 2.21 6.91 10.67
CA ARG A 109 0.77 6.64 10.73
C ARG A 109 0.21 6.24 9.36
N ILE A 110 0.51 7.01 8.31
CA ILE A 110 0.03 6.73 6.96
C ILE A 110 0.59 5.40 6.46
N TRP A 111 1.87 5.15 6.70
CA TRP A 111 2.52 3.89 6.34
C TRP A 111 1.86 2.67 7.00
N GLN A 112 1.50 2.77 8.28
CA GLN A 112 0.76 1.71 8.97
C GLN A 112 -0.63 1.48 8.35
N LEU A 113 -1.34 2.55 7.95
CA LEU A 113 -2.65 2.43 7.29
C LEU A 113 -2.52 1.74 5.92
N ILE A 114 -1.55 2.15 5.09
CA ILE A 114 -1.28 1.51 3.80
C ILE A 114 -0.96 0.02 3.98
N ARG A 115 -0.11 -0.34 4.96
CA ARG A 115 0.22 -1.74 5.24
C ARG A 115 -1.03 -2.55 5.63
N ARG A 116 -1.88 -1.99 6.49
CA ARG A 116 -3.10 -2.68 6.94
C ARG A 116 -4.08 -2.91 5.79
N LEU A 117 -4.30 -1.91 4.93
CA LEU A 117 -5.13 -2.03 3.73
C LEU A 117 -4.59 -3.09 2.77
N ILE A 118 -3.30 -3.07 2.43
CA ILE A 118 -2.68 -4.07 1.52
C ILE A 118 -2.77 -5.48 2.12
N SER A 119 -2.58 -5.62 3.43
CA SER A 119 -2.70 -6.91 4.11
C SER A 119 -4.13 -7.45 4.18
N GLY A 120 -5.14 -6.62 3.89
CA GLY A 120 -6.56 -6.95 4.06
C GLY A 120 -7.02 -6.98 5.52
N GLN A 121 -6.26 -6.38 6.44
CA GLN A 121 -6.61 -6.32 7.87
C GLN A 121 -7.66 -5.25 8.18
N ILE A 122 -7.81 -4.26 7.29
CA ILE A 122 -8.93 -3.32 7.31
C ILE A 122 -9.83 -3.75 6.17
N HIS A 123 -10.93 -4.41 6.48
CA HIS A 123 -12.05 -4.50 5.55
C HIS A 123 -12.87 -3.24 5.76
N MET A 124 -12.95 -2.40 4.73
CA MET A 124 -13.97 -1.36 4.69
C MET A 124 -15.29 -2.10 4.47
N GLU A 125 -16.17 -2.12 5.48
CA GLU A 125 -17.52 -2.70 5.33
C GLU A 125 -18.22 -2.00 4.17
N GLN A 126 -18.73 -2.80 3.22
CA GLN A 126 -19.61 -2.36 2.13
C GLN A 126 -21.03 -2.12 2.64
#